data_AF-A0A2I1CFF3-F1
#
_entry.id   AF-A0A2I1CFF3-F1
#
_cell.length_a   1.000
_cell.length_b   1.000
_cell.length_c   1.000
_cell.angle_alpha   90.00
_cell.angle_beta   90.00
_cell.angle_gamma   90.00
#
_symmetry.space_group_name_H-M   'P 1'
#
loop_
_entity.id
_entity.type
_entity.pdbx_description
1 polymer ?
#
loop_
_entity_poly.entity_id
_entity_poly.type
_entity_poly.pdbx_seq_one_letter_code
_entity_poly.pdbx_strand_id
1 'polypeptide(L)'
;MTPRHLFTLPVELVIEIAQYLSSPSVSALVRTCHRAYDLLNQVLYSVPVKRLSGVLAWANCAEKQRTMHHLLDHNLISVLEVKHHALWYACSAGSVEIVTRLLDSAPDLPGDCGPILSCVAGVNRKQIIMMLLSAGTDLARYDFGQVGELLSGWAPEDLEAPRALVRHGLDIHLVDSDGDNLLHRAVKKNLPIADIAFLLDEGLDINHRNGLGRTPLVAAIAIEDSALTEKPDIVELLLQRGARTGLPDNRSWYPLHQAVFDAKTWAVRLLAQYGADLEARTSYGETPLYMACSVYSQCEKVIKALLDAGTSPAAHVTGRRGEKRTPMHLALAKRDPIRRGIRVRYLFDAWMAMSPALPPADVVFVAAAALGEVGVLQKLLVSKTVNIEGADGEQRL
;
A
#
# COMPACT_ATOMS: atom_id res chain seq x y z
N MET A 1 2.82 31.77 -34.46
CA MET A 1 3.50 31.57 -35.76
C MET A 1 3.02 32.65 -36.70
N THR A 2 3.86 33.59 -37.10
CA THR A 2 3.49 34.58 -38.12
C THR A 2 3.72 34.01 -39.53
N PRO A 3 2.90 34.39 -40.54
CA PRO A 3 2.88 33.79 -41.89
C PRO A 3 4.19 33.89 -42.69
N ARG A 4 5.19 34.61 -42.19
CA ARG A 4 6.44 34.90 -42.91
C ARG A 4 7.45 33.76 -42.95
N HIS A 5 7.30 32.72 -42.12
CA HIS A 5 8.24 31.58 -42.11
C HIS A 5 7.87 30.44 -43.06
N LEU A 6 6.65 30.43 -43.62
CA LEU A 6 6.23 29.46 -44.63
C LEU A 6 6.75 29.79 -46.04
N PHE A 7 7.18 31.04 -46.28
CA PHE A 7 7.68 31.50 -47.58
C PHE A 7 9.18 31.25 -47.82
N THR A 8 9.84 30.51 -46.94
CA THR A 8 11.26 30.14 -47.10
C THR A 8 11.48 28.68 -47.51
N LEU A 9 10.39 27.94 -47.72
CA LEU A 9 10.46 26.62 -48.33
C LEU A 9 10.28 26.77 -49.84
N PRO A 10 11.04 26.02 -50.67
CA PRO A 10 10.82 25.97 -52.11
C PRO A 10 9.36 25.65 -52.41
N VAL A 11 8.78 26.31 -53.42
CA VAL A 11 7.35 26.22 -53.75
C VAL A 11 6.94 24.77 -54.05
N GLU A 12 7.85 23.94 -54.55
CA GLU A 12 7.63 22.51 -54.78
C GLU A 12 7.34 21.74 -53.48
N LEU A 13 7.98 22.12 -52.37
CA LEU A 13 7.88 21.45 -51.06
C LEU A 13 6.56 21.78 -50.34
N VAL A 14 6.03 22.99 -50.55
CA VAL A 14 4.71 23.39 -50.03
C VAL A 14 3.58 22.69 -50.78
N ILE A 15 3.75 22.46 -52.08
CA ILE A 15 2.77 21.75 -52.92
C ILE A 15 2.77 20.24 -52.59
N GLU A 16 3.93 19.63 -52.34
CA GLU A 16 4.00 18.22 -51.90
C GLU A 16 3.41 18.02 -50.50
N ILE A 17 3.63 18.95 -49.55
CA ILE A 17 3.04 18.90 -48.20
C ILE A 17 1.52 19.20 -48.24
N ALA A 18 1.02 19.97 -49.20
CA ALA A 18 -0.44 20.14 -49.39
C ALA A 18 -1.09 18.87 -49.96
N GLN A 19 -0.40 18.15 -50.85
CA GLN A 19 -0.83 16.83 -51.34
C GLN A 19 -0.72 15.74 -50.24
N TYR A 20 0.24 15.88 -49.32
CA TYR A 20 0.49 15.04 -48.13
C TYR A 20 -0.71 15.00 -47.16
N LEU A 21 -1.47 16.08 -47.03
CA LEU A 21 -2.65 16.16 -46.16
C LEU A 21 -3.95 15.65 -46.81
N SER A 22 -3.88 15.24 -48.08
CA SER A 22 -5.06 14.87 -48.89
C SER A 22 -5.07 13.40 -49.35
N SER A 23 -4.05 12.59 -49.00
CA SER A 23 -3.87 11.23 -49.53
C SER A 23 -4.29 10.13 -48.52
N PRO A 24 -5.13 9.15 -48.92
CA PRO A 24 -5.67 8.12 -48.01
C PRO A 24 -4.81 6.85 -47.85
N SER A 25 -3.57 6.80 -48.39
CA SER A 25 -2.78 5.55 -48.48
C SER A 25 -1.46 5.57 -47.69
N VAL A 26 -1.33 4.63 -46.74
CA VAL A 26 -0.16 4.42 -45.86
C VAL A 26 1.12 4.08 -46.63
N SER A 27 1.02 3.41 -47.78
CA SER A 27 2.17 2.99 -48.61
C SER A 27 2.75 4.14 -49.45
N ALA A 28 1.95 5.18 -49.69
CA ALA A 28 2.43 6.43 -50.29
C ALA A 28 3.15 7.29 -49.24
N LEU A 29 2.59 7.35 -48.02
CA LEU A 29 3.13 8.05 -46.85
C LEU A 29 4.58 7.64 -46.53
N VAL A 30 4.88 6.34 -46.56
CA VAL A 30 6.24 5.82 -46.27
C VAL A 30 7.27 6.27 -47.33
N ARG A 31 6.87 6.41 -48.59
CA ARG A 31 7.76 6.81 -49.69
C ARG A 31 8.02 8.32 -49.72
N THR A 32 7.02 9.13 -49.39
CA THR A 32 7.18 10.58 -49.23
C THR A 32 8.00 10.93 -47.99
N CYS A 33 7.83 10.22 -46.86
CA CYS A 33 8.71 10.39 -45.70
C CYS A 33 10.18 10.03 -46.02
N HIS A 34 10.41 8.97 -46.81
CA HIS A 34 11.75 8.60 -47.26
C HIS A 34 12.39 9.65 -48.18
N ARG A 35 11.63 10.24 -49.12
CA ARG A 35 12.14 11.31 -49.99
C ARG A 35 12.32 12.64 -49.28
N ALA A 36 11.42 13.00 -48.37
CA ALA A 36 11.58 14.17 -47.51
C ALA A 36 12.82 14.02 -46.61
N TYR A 37 13.10 12.81 -46.13
CA TYR A 37 14.30 12.45 -45.37
C TYR A 37 15.59 12.65 -46.18
N ASP A 38 15.62 12.21 -47.44
CA ASP A 38 16.77 12.43 -48.34
C ASP A 38 17.02 13.92 -48.65
N LEU A 39 15.94 14.73 -48.75
CA LEU A 39 15.99 16.18 -48.98
C LEU A 39 16.34 16.99 -47.71
N LEU A 40 15.95 16.52 -46.53
CA LEU A 40 16.19 17.20 -45.25
C LEU A 40 17.64 17.09 -44.76
N ASN A 41 18.49 16.31 -45.44
CA ASN A 41 19.88 16.05 -45.05
C ASN A 41 20.78 17.31 -45.05
N GLN A 42 20.38 18.39 -45.75
CA GLN A 42 21.03 19.71 -45.65
C GLN A 42 20.34 20.68 -44.67
N VAL A 43 19.07 20.44 -44.31
CA VAL A 43 18.24 21.35 -43.49
C VAL A 43 18.23 20.93 -42.01
N LEU A 44 18.62 19.70 -41.69
CA LEU A 44 18.74 19.16 -40.32
C LEU A 44 19.59 20.04 -39.39
N TYR A 45 20.58 20.77 -39.92
CA TYR A 45 21.38 21.75 -39.17
C TYR A 45 20.60 23.01 -38.73
N SER A 46 19.37 23.21 -39.20
CA SER A 46 18.50 24.36 -38.88
C SER A 46 17.18 23.99 -38.17
N VAL A 47 16.94 22.69 -37.94
CA VAL A 47 15.74 22.22 -37.25
C VAL A 47 15.89 22.49 -35.74
N PRO A 48 14.94 23.18 -35.08
CA PRO A 48 14.99 23.39 -33.64
C PRO A 48 15.07 22.05 -32.90
N VAL A 49 15.96 21.94 -31.92
CA VAL A 49 16.21 20.73 -31.09
C VAL A 49 14.91 20.08 -30.57
N LYS A 50 13.89 20.90 -30.24
CA LYS A 50 12.55 20.43 -29.80
C LYS A 50 11.75 19.65 -30.84
N ARG A 51 12.04 19.80 -32.13
CA ARG A 51 11.36 19.04 -33.21
C ARG A 51 12.03 17.69 -33.45
N LEU A 52 13.36 17.62 -33.28
CA LEU A 52 14.12 16.37 -33.34
C LEU A 52 13.73 15.41 -32.20
N SER A 53 13.49 15.92 -30.99
CA SER A 53 12.95 15.09 -29.88
C SER A 53 11.56 14.51 -30.19
N GLY A 54 10.69 15.26 -30.88
CA GLY A 54 9.39 14.77 -31.33
C GLY A 54 9.47 13.68 -32.41
N VAL A 55 10.45 13.78 -33.32
CA VAL A 55 10.70 12.74 -34.35
C VAL A 55 11.25 11.47 -33.72
N LEU A 56 12.14 11.60 -32.72
CA LEU A 56 12.64 10.46 -31.94
C LEU A 56 11.52 9.79 -31.14
N ALA A 57 10.67 10.58 -30.47
CA ALA A 57 9.51 10.08 -29.75
C ALA A 57 8.55 9.33 -30.69
N TRP A 58 8.26 9.91 -31.86
CA TRP A 58 7.40 9.27 -32.86
C TRP A 58 8.01 7.98 -33.42
N ALA A 59 9.29 7.99 -33.80
CA ALA A 59 9.97 6.82 -34.36
C ALA A 59 10.00 5.67 -33.34
N ASN A 60 10.17 5.98 -32.06
CA ASN A 60 10.13 5.01 -30.97
C ASN A 60 8.71 4.48 -30.74
N CYS A 61 7.71 5.36 -30.59
CA CYS A 61 6.32 4.96 -30.39
C CYS A 61 5.73 4.17 -31.59
N ALA A 62 6.26 4.37 -32.79
CA ALA A 62 5.84 3.66 -34.00
C ALA A 62 6.71 2.43 -34.32
N GLU A 63 7.59 2.01 -33.40
CA GLU A 63 8.53 0.87 -33.55
C GLU A 63 9.37 0.94 -34.83
N LYS A 64 9.70 2.14 -35.29
CA LYS A 64 10.49 2.36 -36.51
C LYS A 64 11.98 2.27 -36.20
N GLN A 65 12.43 1.08 -35.80
CA GLN A 65 13.82 0.80 -35.45
C GLN A 65 14.81 1.26 -36.53
N ARG A 66 14.52 1.00 -37.81
CA ARG A 66 15.38 1.45 -38.93
C ARG A 66 15.56 2.97 -38.98
N THR A 67 14.50 3.72 -38.78
CA THR A 67 14.56 5.19 -38.74
C THR A 67 15.38 5.65 -37.53
N MET A 68 15.25 4.97 -36.40
CA MET A 68 16.05 5.25 -35.21
C MET A 68 17.54 4.95 -35.44
N HIS A 69 17.87 3.82 -36.07
CA HIS A 69 19.25 3.48 -36.45
C HIS A 69 19.85 4.53 -37.37
N HIS A 70 19.14 4.94 -38.42
CA HIS A 70 19.65 5.97 -39.32
C HIS A 70 19.88 7.31 -38.59
N LEU A 71 18.99 7.70 -37.67
CA LEU A 71 19.17 8.92 -36.87
C LEU A 71 20.38 8.84 -35.93
N LEU A 72 20.70 7.66 -35.40
CA LEU A 72 21.88 7.43 -34.56
C LEU A 72 23.18 7.41 -35.39
N ASP A 73 23.15 6.75 -36.55
CA ASP A 73 24.32 6.57 -37.44
C ASP A 73 24.77 7.90 -38.08
N HIS A 74 23.86 8.87 -38.28
CA HIS A 74 24.20 10.21 -38.80
C HIS A 74 24.82 11.17 -37.75
N ASN A 75 25.25 10.65 -36.59
CA ASN A 75 26.02 11.38 -35.58
C ASN A 75 25.34 12.63 -35.01
N LEU A 76 24.00 12.68 -35.09
CA LEU A 76 23.17 13.68 -34.41
C LEU A 76 23.42 13.67 -32.89
N ILE A 77 23.94 12.57 -32.33
CA ILE A 77 24.36 12.44 -30.92
C ILE A 77 25.30 13.58 -30.49
N SER A 78 26.20 14.03 -31.38
CA SER A 78 27.11 15.16 -31.11
C SER A 78 26.41 16.53 -31.07
N VAL A 79 25.24 16.64 -31.71
CA VAL A 79 24.40 17.86 -31.78
C VAL A 79 23.32 17.86 -30.70
N LEU A 80 23.03 16.70 -30.13
CA LEU A 80 21.89 16.48 -29.26
C LEU A 80 22.28 16.61 -27.79
N GLU A 81 21.92 17.76 -27.18
CA GLU A 81 21.46 17.84 -25.77
C GLU A 81 20.24 16.91 -25.47
N VAL A 82 19.91 16.01 -26.39
CA VAL A 82 18.73 15.13 -26.44
C VAL A 82 19.12 13.67 -26.18
N LYS A 83 20.40 13.35 -25.91
CA LYS A 83 20.84 11.98 -25.55
C LYS A 83 20.00 11.41 -24.39
N HIS A 84 19.74 12.22 -23.37
CA HIS A 84 18.85 11.88 -22.25
C HIS A 84 17.44 11.49 -22.70
N HIS A 85 16.85 12.25 -23.61
CA HIS A 85 15.49 12.01 -24.08
C HIS A 85 15.43 10.76 -24.97
N ALA A 86 16.41 10.59 -25.86
CA ALA A 86 16.51 9.40 -26.70
C ALA A 86 16.65 8.13 -25.85
N LEU A 87 17.51 8.18 -24.82
CA LEU A 87 17.67 7.08 -23.87
C LEU A 87 16.39 6.83 -23.06
N TRP A 88 15.73 7.89 -22.59
CA TRP A 88 14.46 7.80 -21.86
C TRP A 88 13.36 7.12 -22.71
N TYR A 89 13.21 7.51 -23.96
CA TYR A 89 12.24 6.89 -24.88
C TYR A 89 12.59 5.44 -25.17
N ALA A 90 13.87 5.13 -25.42
CA ALA A 90 14.31 3.75 -25.66
C ALA A 90 14.06 2.83 -24.44
N CYS A 91 14.27 3.35 -23.23
CA CYS A 91 13.96 2.67 -21.97
C CYS A 91 12.45 2.45 -21.80
N SER A 92 11.64 3.48 -22.08
CA SER A 92 10.18 3.39 -22.03
C SER A 92 9.59 2.43 -23.06
N ALA A 93 10.27 2.20 -24.18
CA ALA A 93 9.86 1.22 -25.19
C ALA A 93 10.41 -0.20 -24.95
N GLY A 94 11.27 -0.40 -23.95
CA GLY A 94 11.86 -1.73 -23.70
C GLY A 94 12.87 -2.18 -24.78
N SER A 95 13.42 -1.24 -25.57
CA SER A 95 14.29 -1.54 -26.72
C SER A 95 15.75 -1.72 -26.33
N VAL A 96 16.15 -2.96 -26.02
CA VAL A 96 17.52 -3.29 -25.59
C VAL A 96 18.57 -2.86 -26.61
N GLU A 97 18.38 -3.15 -27.90
CA GLU A 97 19.36 -2.86 -28.96
C GLU A 97 19.69 -1.36 -29.07
N ILE A 98 18.66 -0.52 -29.00
CA ILE A 98 18.82 0.94 -29.07
C ILE A 98 19.50 1.46 -27.80
N VAL A 99 19.14 0.94 -26.62
CA VAL A 99 19.80 1.29 -25.36
C VAL A 99 21.28 0.90 -25.41
N THR A 100 21.63 -0.30 -25.88
CA THR A 100 23.03 -0.74 -26.00
C THR A 100 23.84 0.19 -26.90
N ARG A 101 23.34 0.51 -28.10
CA ARG A 101 24.04 1.45 -29.01
C ARG A 101 24.20 2.85 -28.41
N LEU A 102 23.19 3.33 -27.67
CA LEU A 102 23.24 4.63 -27.01
C LEU A 102 24.25 4.68 -25.85
N LEU A 103 24.48 3.56 -25.16
CA LEU A 103 25.50 3.42 -24.12
C LEU A 103 26.89 3.22 -24.73
N ASP A 104 27.03 2.42 -25.80
CA ASP A 104 28.31 2.19 -26.50
C ASP A 104 28.88 3.47 -27.12
N SER A 105 28.01 4.34 -27.66
CA SER A 105 28.42 5.59 -28.30
C SER A 105 28.90 6.67 -27.32
N ALA A 106 28.53 6.57 -26.04
CA ALA A 106 29.12 7.37 -24.97
C ALA A 106 28.83 6.69 -23.61
N PRO A 107 29.87 6.13 -22.96
CA PRO A 107 29.72 5.25 -21.80
C PRO A 107 29.20 5.99 -20.56
N ASP A 108 29.46 7.29 -20.46
CA ASP A 108 29.00 8.09 -19.33
C ASP A 108 27.53 8.50 -19.51
N LEU A 109 26.72 8.14 -18.53
CA LEU A 109 25.39 8.71 -18.37
C LEU A 109 25.55 10.20 -18.01
N PRO A 110 24.94 11.11 -18.77
CA PRO A 110 25.11 12.51 -18.46
C PRO A 110 24.44 12.84 -17.10
N GLY A 111 25.08 13.71 -16.33
CA GLY A 111 24.74 13.93 -14.91
C GLY A 111 23.30 14.39 -14.64
N ASP A 112 22.60 14.91 -15.67
CA ASP A 112 21.18 15.31 -15.62
C ASP A 112 20.21 14.28 -16.22
N CYS A 113 20.65 13.02 -16.36
CA CYS A 113 19.71 11.92 -16.45
C CYS A 113 18.89 11.98 -15.16
N GLY A 114 17.65 12.46 -15.23
CA GLY A 114 16.69 12.27 -14.15
C GLY A 114 16.53 10.77 -13.82
N PRO A 115 15.52 10.39 -13.05
CA PRO A 115 15.33 9.00 -12.62
C PRO A 115 14.98 8.06 -13.79
N ILE A 116 15.91 7.77 -14.68
CA ILE A 116 15.69 7.09 -15.96
C ILE A 116 15.22 5.64 -15.77
N LEU A 117 15.61 5.02 -14.66
CA LEU A 117 15.11 3.70 -14.27
C LEU A 117 13.60 3.68 -14.01
N SER A 118 12.96 4.80 -13.64
CA SER A 118 11.52 4.84 -13.37
C SER A 118 10.68 4.73 -14.64
N CYS A 119 11.23 5.08 -15.82
CA CYS A 119 10.50 4.98 -17.07
C CYS A 119 10.65 3.63 -17.78
N VAL A 120 11.48 2.72 -17.27
CA VAL A 120 11.70 1.41 -17.91
C VAL A 120 10.43 0.56 -17.82
N ALA A 121 9.73 0.42 -18.93
CA ALA A 121 8.48 -0.33 -19.01
C ALA A 121 8.70 -1.85 -19.08
N GLY A 122 7.67 -2.63 -18.75
CA GLY A 122 7.73 -4.06 -18.40
C GLY A 122 8.33 -5.06 -19.42
N VAL A 123 8.67 -4.64 -20.63
CA VAL A 123 9.38 -5.50 -21.59
C VAL A 123 10.89 -5.30 -21.44
N ASN A 124 11.63 -6.39 -21.22
CA ASN A 124 13.08 -6.36 -20.97
C ASN A 124 13.51 -5.52 -19.75
N ARG A 125 12.61 -5.24 -18.81
CA ARG A 125 12.84 -4.38 -17.63
C ARG A 125 14.12 -4.73 -16.88
N LYS A 126 14.30 -6.02 -16.55
CA LYS A 126 15.51 -6.55 -15.92
C LYS A 126 16.79 -6.22 -16.70
N GLN A 127 16.80 -6.55 -18.00
CA GLN A 127 17.98 -6.38 -18.85
C GLN A 127 18.38 -4.90 -18.97
N ILE A 128 17.40 -4.02 -19.18
CA ILE A 128 17.65 -2.58 -19.32
C ILE A 128 18.16 -1.97 -18.02
N ILE A 129 17.57 -2.33 -16.87
CA ILE A 129 18.03 -1.87 -15.56
C ILE A 129 19.49 -2.29 -15.32
N MET A 130 19.87 -3.54 -15.62
CA MET A 130 21.24 -4.00 -15.46
C MET A 130 22.22 -3.27 -16.38
N MET A 131 21.85 -2.97 -17.63
CA MET A 131 22.69 -2.17 -18.52
C MET A 131 22.89 -0.75 -17.99
N LEU A 132 21.81 -0.09 -17.55
CA LEU A 132 21.89 1.26 -16.99
C LEU A 132 22.71 1.31 -15.69
N LEU A 133 22.63 0.27 -14.85
CA LEU A 133 23.49 0.15 -13.66
C LEU A 133 24.96 0.01 -14.03
N SER A 134 25.29 -0.79 -15.05
CA SER A 134 26.67 -0.93 -15.54
C SER A 134 27.25 0.37 -16.12
N ALA A 135 26.38 1.25 -16.63
CA ALA A 135 26.74 2.58 -17.13
C ALA A 135 26.91 3.65 -16.02
N GLY A 136 26.77 3.27 -14.74
CA GLY A 136 26.99 4.19 -13.61
C GLY A 136 25.83 5.13 -13.33
N THR A 137 24.59 4.63 -13.34
CA THR A 137 23.41 5.44 -12.98
C THR A 137 23.53 5.99 -11.56
N ASP A 138 23.30 7.30 -11.40
CA ASP A 138 23.21 7.95 -10.07
C ASP A 138 21.88 7.63 -9.39
N LEU A 139 21.93 6.78 -8.36
CA LEU A 139 20.77 6.34 -7.58
C LEU A 139 20.39 7.31 -6.46
N ALA A 140 21.25 8.29 -6.11
CA ALA A 140 21.00 9.21 -5.00
C ALA A 140 19.91 10.25 -5.29
N ARG A 141 19.57 10.44 -6.57
CA ARG A 141 18.56 11.40 -7.03
C ARG A 141 17.11 10.88 -6.95
N TYR A 142 16.93 9.60 -6.63
CA TYR A 142 15.60 8.98 -6.62
C TYR A 142 14.81 9.40 -5.39
N ASP A 143 13.58 9.85 -5.61
CA ASP A 143 12.66 10.13 -4.52
C ASP A 143 11.96 8.87 -4.00
N PHE A 144 11.33 8.99 -2.83
CA PHE A 144 10.64 7.89 -2.18
C PHE A 144 9.57 7.24 -3.09
N GLY A 145 8.85 8.02 -3.90
CA GLY A 145 7.82 7.50 -4.81
C GLY A 145 8.42 6.64 -5.92
N GLN A 146 9.47 7.14 -6.55
CA GLN A 146 10.20 6.49 -7.63
C GLN A 146 10.87 5.19 -7.16
N VAL A 147 11.50 5.20 -5.97
CA VAL A 147 12.06 3.98 -5.37
C VAL A 147 10.97 2.93 -5.15
N GLY A 148 9.81 3.35 -4.64
CA GLY A 148 8.68 2.43 -4.42
C GLY A 148 8.13 1.80 -5.71
N GLU A 149 8.07 2.56 -6.80
CA GLU A 149 7.65 2.02 -8.10
C GLU A 149 8.71 1.08 -8.69
N LEU A 150 9.98 1.48 -8.60
CA LEU A 150 11.11 0.72 -9.12
C LEU A 150 11.26 -0.65 -8.46
N LEU A 151 10.96 -0.77 -7.17
CA LEU A 151 11.03 -2.02 -6.41
C LEU A 151 9.72 -2.84 -6.43
N SER A 152 8.68 -2.37 -7.12
CA SER A 152 7.38 -3.07 -7.19
C SER A 152 7.15 -3.82 -8.50
N GLY A 153 6.34 -4.87 -8.44
CA GLY A 153 5.82 -5.60 -9.60
C GLY A 153 6.87 -6.49 -10.27
N TRP A 154 7.76 -7.09 -9.48
CA TRP A 154 8.75 -8.05 -9.97
C TRP A 154 8.20 -9.47 -9.86
N ALA A 155 8.54 -10.30 -10.84
CA ALA A 155 8.32 -11.73 -10.72
C ALA A 155 9.28 -12.30 -9.65
N PRO A 156 8.90 -13.34 -8.88
CA PRO A 156 9.77 -13.94 -7.87
C PRO A 156 11.15 -14.37 -8.40
N GLU A 157 11.21 -14.85 -9.64
CA GLU A 157 12.44 -15.22 -10.37
C GLU A 157 13.33 -14.04 -10.78
N ASP A 158 12.79 -12.82 -10.79
CA ASP A 158 13.48 -11.62 -11.26
C ASP A 158 13.92 -10.68 -10.13
N LEU A 159 13.87 -11.14 -8.88
CA LEU A 159 14.31 -10.39 -7.69
C LEU A 159 15.81 -10.04 -7.71
N GLU A 160 16.62 -10.59 -8.62
CA GLU A 160 18.02 -10.18 -8.80
C GLU A 160 18.17 -8.72 -9.23
N ALA A 161 17.26 -8.19 -10.05
CA ALA A 161 17.31 -6.79 -10.48
C ALA A 161 17.08 -5.79 -9.33
N PRO A 162 16.00 -5.91 -8.52
CA PRO A 162 15.83 -5.06 -7.35
C PRO A 162 16.93 -5.28 -6.29
N ARG A 163 17.46 -6.50 -6.11
CA ARG A 163 18.65 -6.73 -5.27
C ARG A 163 19.88 -5.98 -5.77
N ALA A 164 20.13 -5.98 -7.08
CA ALA A 164 21.24 -5.24 -7.68
C ALA A 164 21.09 -3.73 -7.42
N LEU A 165 19.89 -3.17 -7.58
CA LEU A 165 19.63 -1.76 -7.30
C LEU A 165 20.00 -1.37 -5.87
N VAL A 166 19.57 -2.17 -4.87
CA VAL A 166 19.92 -1.93 -3.46
C VAL A 166 21.43 -2.03 -3.24
N ARG A 167 22.09 -3.06 -3.79
CA ARG A 167 23.55 -3.24 -3.68
C ARG A 167 24.35 -2.12 -4.32
N HIS A 168 23.84 -1.52 -5.39
CA HIS A 168 24.45 -0.37 -6.07
C HIS A 168 24.17 0.98 -5.39
N GLY A 169 23.44 0.99 -4.27
CA GLY A 169 23.25 2.18 -3.43
C GLY A 169 21.90 2.87 -3.57
N LEU A 170 20.87 2.19 -4.08
CA LEU A 170 19.49 2.71 -4.03
C LEU A 170 19.06 2.85 -2.56
N ASP A 171 18.72 4.06 -2.13
CA ASP A 171 18.27 4.30 -0.75
C ASP A 171 16.84 3.79 -0.54
N ILE A 172 16.72 2.72 0.24
CA ILE A 172 15.45 2.09 0.61
C ILE A 172 14.92 2.56 1.98
N HIS A 173 15.69 3.38 2.71
CA HIS A 173 15.33 3.90 4.02
C HIS A 173 14.63 5.26 3.97
N LEU A 174 14.33 5.73 2.76
CA LEU A 174 13.52 6.91 2.51
C LEU A 174 12.12 6.79 3.15
N VAL A 175 11.59 7.94 3.53
CA VAL A 175 10.23 8.09 4.08
C VAL A 175 9.47 9.18 3.31
N ASP A 176 8.13 9.06 3.20
CA ASP A 176 7.31 10.15 2.67
C ASP A 176 7.01 11.26 3.70
N SER A 177 6.18 12.22 3.27
CA SER A 177 5.64 13.30 4.09
C SER A 177 4.84 12.82 5.31
N ASP A 178 4.26 11.63 5.26
CA ASP A 178 3.53 11.04 6.39
C ASP A 178 4.46 10.26 7.33
N GLY A 179 5.75 10.17 6.99
CA GLY A 179 6.76 9.38 7.70
C GLY A 179 6.66 7.89 7.41
N ASP A 180 5.92 7.47 6.39
CA ASP A 180 5.83 6.08 5.97
C ASP A 180 7.12 5.66 5.24
N ASN A 181 7.67 4.49 5.60
CA ASN A 181 8.74 3.85 4.86
C ASN A 181 8.19 3.01 3.68
N LEU A 182 9.08 2.36 2.90
CA LEU A 182 8.63 1.58 1.74
C LEU A 182 7.74 0.39 2.13
N LEU A 183 7.93 -0.21 3.30
CA LEU A 183 7.05 -1.27 3.80
C LEU A 183 5.62 -0.78 4.02
N HIS A 184 5.45 0.42 4.61
CA HIS A 184 4.12 1.03 4.76
C HIS A 184 3.45 1.20 3.39
N ARG A 185 4.17 1.73 2.40
CA ARG A 185 3.64 1.87 1.04
C ARG A 185 3.30 0.53 0.41
N ALA A 186 4.20 -0.46 0.49
CA ALA A 186 4.02 -1.77 -0.13
C ALA A 186 2.75 -2.44 0.40
N VAL A 187 2.55 -2.36 1.71
CA VAL A 187 1.35 -2.82 2.40
C VAL A 187 0.12 -2.02 1.95
N LYS A 188 0.13 -0.68 2.02
CA LYS A 188 -1.01 0.17 1.62
C LYS A 188 -1.45 0.00 0.17
N LYS A 189 -0.50 -0.23 -0.75
CA LYS A 189 -0.77 -0.51 -2.17
C LYS A 189 -1.18 -1.97 -2.42
N ASN A 190 -1.15 -2.84 -1.40
CA ASN A 190 -1.42 -4.26 -1.51
C ASN A 190 -0.53 -4.91 -2.59
N LEU A 191 0.79 -4.63 -2.52
CA LEU A 191 1.77 -5.28 -3.38
C LEU A 191 1.84 -6.79 -3.08
N PRO A 192 2.28 -7.61 -4.05
CA PRO A 192 2.45 -9.04 -3.86
C PRO A 192 3.32 -9.36 -2.64
N ILE A 193 3.04 -10.51 -2.00
CA ILE A 193 3.79 -11.00 -0.82
C ILE A 193 5.29 -11.08 -1.12
N ALA A 194 5.67 -11.44 -2.35
CA ALA A 194 7.07 -11.53 -2.79
C ALA A 194 7.81 -10.18 -2.68
N ASP A 195 7.17 -9.07 -3.07
CA ASP A 195 7.76 -7.73 -2.98
C ASP A 195 7.95 -7.32 -1.51
N ILE A 196 6.97 -7.64 -0.65
CA ILE A 196 7.05 -7.34 0.79
C ILE A 196 8.15 -8.19 1.46
N ALA A 197 8.22 -9.49 1.15
CA ALA A 197 9.25 -10.38 1.64
C ALA A 197 10.64 -9.91 1.21
N PHE A 198 10.78 -9.49 -0.04
CA PHE A 198 12.02 -8.91 -0.56
C PHE A 198 12.46 -7.67 0.24
N LEU A 199 11.57 -6.70 0.48
CA LEU A 199 11.90 -5.50 1.27
C LEU A 199 12.33 -5.85 2.71
N LEU A 200 11.72 -6.87 3.31
CA LEU A 200 12.13 -7.37 4.63
C LEU A 200 13.50 -8.04 4.61
N ASP A 201 13.80 -8.81 3.55
CA ASP A 201 15.09 -9.50 3.39
C ASP A 201 16.24 -8.50 3.20
N GLU A 202 15.98 -7.35 2.56
CA GLU A 202 16.96 -6.26 2.40
C GLU A 202 17.13 -5.40 3.67
N GLY A 203 16.48 -5.77 4.79
CA GLY A 203 16.73 -5.18 6.09
C GLY A 203 15.94 -3.91 6.41
N LEU A 204 14.81 -3.66 5.75
CA LEU A 204 13.92 -2.58 6.18
C LEU A 204 13.38 -2.83 7.59
N ASP A 205 13.28 -1.75 8.37
CA ASP A 205 12.70 -1.82 9.70
C ASP A 205 11.19 -2.14 9.62
N ILE A 206 10.88 -3.40 9.94
CA ILE A 206 9.52 -3.93 10.06
C ILE A 206 8.69 -3.23 11.15
N ASN A 207 9.35 -2.57 12.10
CA ASN A 207 8.74 -1.88 13.24
C ASN A 207 8.80 -0.35 13.12
N HIS A 208 9.19 0.18 11.95
CA HIS A 208 9.25 1.62 11.70
C HIS A 208 7.93 2.29 12.09
N ARG A 209 7.99 3.46 12.71
CA ARG A 209 6.80 4.21 13.14
C ARG A 209 6.67 5.47 12.30
N ASN A 210 5.56 5.58 11.58
CA ASN A 210 5.28 6.78 10.79
C ASN A 210 4.91 7.99 11.67
N GLY A 211 4.54 9.12 11.06
CA GLY A 211 4.16 10.35 11.77
C GLY A 211 2.97 10.20 12.72
N LEU A 212 2.14 9.18 12.54
CA LEU A 212 1.03 8.81 13.44
C LEU A 212 1.43 7.79 14.52
N GLY A 213 2.69 7.37 14.53
CA GLY A 213 3.21 6.32 15.41
C GLY A 213 2.82 4.91 14.98
N ARG A 214 2.20 4.74 13.80
CA ARG A 214 1.72 3.45 13.29
C ARG A 214 2.86 2.68 12.64
N THR A 215 2.83 1.36 12.78
CA THR A 215 3.77 0.43 12.14
C THR A 215 3.21 -0.13 10.84
N PRO A 216 4.04 -0.76 9.98
CA PRO A 216 3.56 -1.45 8.78
C PRO A 216 2.49 -2.51 9.08
N LEU A 217 2.60 -3.19 10.24
CA LEU A 217 1.59 -4.13 10.73
C LEU A 217 0.23 -3.46 10.96
N VAL A 218 0.21 -2.28 11.61
CA VAL A 218 -1.03 -1.52 11.82
C VAL A 218 -1.60 -1.04 10.48
N ALA A 219 -0.74 -0.60 9.55
CA ALA A 219 -1.16 -0.23 8.21
C ALA A 219 -1.80 -1.42 7.46
N ALA A 220 -1.24 -2.62 7.57
CA ALA A 220 -1.78 -3.85 6.95
C ALA A 220 -3.18 -4.18 7.49
N ILE A 221 -3.36 -4.03 8.80
CA ILE A 221 -4.65 -4.24 9.46
C ILE A 221 -5.66 -3.17 9.07
N ALA A 222 -5.26 -1.93 8.78
CA ALA A 222 -6.19 -0.82 8.49
C ALA A 222 -6.72 -0.79 7.04
N ILE A 223 -6.19 -1.59 6.12
CA ILE A 223 -6.60 -1.58 4.70
C ILE A 223 -7.99 -2.17 4.52
N GLU A 224 -8.93 -1.48 3.87
CA GLU A 224 -10.28 -1.99 3.67
C GLU A 224 -10.33 -3.35 2.94
N ASP A 225 -11.34 -4.16 3.26
CA ASP A 225 -11.54 -5.51 2.70
C ASP A 225 -12.03 -5.46 1.23
N SER A 226 -11.18 -5.01 0.30
CA SER A 226 -11.28 -5.33 -1.14
C SER A 226 -11.28 -6.85 -1.39
N ALA A 227 -12.08 -7.28 -2.37
CA ALA A 227 -12.48 -8.66 -2.69
C ALA A 227 -11.38 -9.61 -3.23
N LEU A 228 -10.13 -9.14 -3.32
CA LEU A 228 -8.98 -9.91 -3.81
C LEU A 228 -8.06 -10.16 -2.61
N THR A 229 -8.13 -11.34 -1.96
CA THR A 229 -7.62 -11.54 -0.60
C THR A 229 -6.37 -12.42 -0.51
N GLU A 230 -5.19 -11.76 -0.57
CA GLU A 230 -3.89 -12.22 0.00
C GLU A 230 -3.58 -11.50 1.34
N LYS A 231 -4.57 -10.83 1.92
CA LYS A 231 -4.42 -9.94 3.10
C LYS A 231 -4.03 -10.62 4.41
N PRO A 232 -4.63 -11.77 4.80
CA PRO A 232 -4.18 -12.46 6.00
C PRO A 232 -2.72 -12.88 5.87
N ASP A 233 -2.28 -13.22 4.67
CA ASP A 233 -0.93 -13.70 4.39
C ASP A 233 0.12 -12.58 4.57
N ILE A 234 -0.20 -11.33 4.21
CA ILE A 234 0.70 -10.18 4.46
C ILE A 234 0.87 -9.93 5.97
N VAL A 235 -0.24 -9.92 6.72
CA VAL A 235 -0.18 -9.73 8.18
C VAL A 235 0.56 -10.88 8.85
N GLU A 236 0.29 -12.11 8.42
CA GLU A 236 0.97 -13.29 8.91
C GLU A 236 2.47 -13.25 8.58
N LEU A 237 2.85 -12.90 7.35
CA LEU A 237 4.27 -12.72 6.97
C LEU A 237 4.95 -11.69 7.89
N LEU A 238 4.33 -10.53 8.11
CA LEU A 238 4.91 -9.51 8.98
C LEU A 238 5.10 -10.04 10.41
N LEU A 239 4.12 -10.76 10.95
CA LEU A 239 4.21 -11.36 12.28
C LEU A 239 5.30 -12.44 12.36
N GLN A 240 5.37 -13.33 11.36
CA GLN A 240 6.42 -14.37 11.24
C GLN A 240 7.83 -13.77 11.16
N ARG A 241 7.97 -12.61 10.49
CA ARG A 241 9.24 -11.88 10.34
C ARG A 241 9.56 -10.95 11.52
N GLY A 242 8.80 -11.01 12.61
CA GLY A 242 9.12 -10.32 13.86
C GLY A 242 8.49 -8.94 14.04
N ALA A 243 7.37 -8.65 13.37
CA ALA A 243 6.59 -7.44 13.63
C ALA A 243 6.06 -7.46 15.08
N ARG A 244 6.32 -6.38 15.82
CA ARG A 244 5.94 -6.26 17.23
C ARG A 244 4.47 -5.88 17.36
N THR A 245 3.72 -6.69 18.09
CA THR A 245 2.31 -6.43 18.45
C THR A 245 2.16 -5.45 19.62
N GLY A 246 3.24 -5.22 20.39
CA GLY A 246 3.26 -4.34 21.56
C GLY A 246 3.64 -2.87 21.29
N LEU A 247 3.65 -2.43 20.02
CA LEU A 247 3.96 -1.04 19.66
C LEU A 247 2.66 -0.25 19.47
N PRO A 248 2.34 0.70 20.36
CA PRO A 248 1.16 1.54 20.20
C PRO A 248 1.41 2.69 19.21
N ASP A 249 0.34 3.19 18.60
CA ASP A 249 0.35 4.46 17.87
C ASP A 249 0.34 5.68 18.81
N ASN A 250 0.30 6.89 18.25
CA ASN A 250 0.31 8.13 19.04
C ASN A 250 -0.94 8.34 19.92
N ARG A 251 -1.99 7.52 19.75
CA ARG A 251 -3.21 7.51 20.58
C ARG A 251 -3.19 6.38 21.62
N SER A 252 -2.06 5.69 21.75
CA SER A 252 -1.91 4.47 22.54
C SER A 252 -2.75 3.31 21.99
N TRP A 253 -3.07 3.29 20.69
CA TRP A 253 -3.74 2.15 20.08
C TRP A 253 -2.72 1.12 19.62
N TYR A 254 -2.87 -0.09 20.13
CA TYR A 254 -2.11 -1.25 19.69
C TYR A 254 -2.72 -1.86 18.42
N PRO A 255 -1.99 -2.68 17.65
CA PRO A 255 -2.52 -3.43 16.52
C PRO A 255 -3.84 -4.15 16.81
N LEU A 256 -3.99 -4.71 18.02
CA LEU A 256 -5.22 -5.39 18.44
C LEU A 256 -6.41 -4.42 18.58
N HIS A 257 -6.19 -3.18 19.03
CA HIS A 257 -7.24 -2.15 19.09
C HIS A 257 -7.68 -1.75 17.68
N GLN A 258 -6.74 -1.60 16.74
CA GLN A 258 -7.07 -1.31 15.35
C GLN A 258 -7.88 -2.45 14.72
N ALA A 259 -7.48 -3.71 14.92
CA ALA A 259 -8.21 -4.88 14.44
C ALA A 259 -9.64 -4.96 14.98
N VAL A 260 -9.84 -4.58 16.25
CA VAL A 260 -11.17 -4.52 16.87
C VAL A 260 -12.00 -3.37 16.29
N PHE A 261 -11.41 -2.19 16.13
CA PHE A 261 -12.09 -1.01 15.58
C PHE A 261 -12.58 -1.25 14.15
N ASP A 262 -11.76 -1.90 13.32
CA ASP A 262 -12.09 -2.25 11.93
C ASP A 262 -12.94 -3.54 11.82
N ALA A 263 -13.31 -4.14 12.95
CA ALA A 263 -14.08 -5.39 13.05
C ALA A 263 -13.47 -6.61 12.34
N LYS A 264 -12.14 -6.70 12.28
CA LYS A 264 -11.38 -7.75 11.57
C LYS A 264 -11.09 -8.96 12.44
N THR A 265 -12.02 -9.91 12.44
CA THR A 265 -11.93 -11.15 13.23
C THR A 265 -10.69 -11.98 12.92
N TRP A 266 -10.27 -12.04 11.64
CA TRP A 266 -9.08 -12.76 11.21
C TRP A 266 -7.80 -12.14 11.80
N ALA A 267 -7.71 -10.80 11.82
CA ALA A 267 -6.57 -10.08 12.38
C ALA A 267 -6.49 -10.26 13.91
N VAL A 268 -7.63 -10.25 14.60
CA VAL A 268 -7.70 -10.54 16.04
C VAL A 268 -7.15 -11.93 16.35
N ARG A 269 -7.56 -12.95 15.58
CA ARG A 269 -7.09 -14.34 15.77
C ARG A 269 -5.59 -14.47 15.52
N LEU A 270 -5.07 -13.89 14.43
CA LEU A 270 -3.63 -13.91 14.14
C LEU A 270 -2.84 -13.19 15.23
N LEU A 271 -3.22 -11.96 15.59
CA LEU A 271 -2.53 -11.22 16.64
C LEU A 271 -2.50 -11.97 17.98
N ALA A 272 -3.61 -12.62 18.35
CA ALA A 272 -3.66 -13.45 19.54
C ALA A 272 -2.72 -14.67 19.47
N GLN A 273 -2.66 -15.35 18.32
CA GLN A 273 -1.75 -16.48 18.08
C GLN A 273 -0.28 -16.07 18.20
N TYR A 274 0.07 -14.86 17.76
CA TYR A 274 1.42 -14.30 17.86
C TYR A 274 1.66 -13.53 19.18
N GLY A 275 0.84 -13.77 20.21
CA GLY A 275 1.09 -13.29 21.57
C GLY A 275 0.84 -11.80 21.80
N ALA A 276 -0.06 -11.17 21.04
CA ALA A 276 -0.50 -9.81 21.34
C ALA A 276 -1.12 -9.72 22.75
N ASP A 277 -0.82 -8.63 23.45
CA ASP A 277 -1.41 -8.35 24.76
C ASP A 277 -2.91 -8.06 24.61
N LEU A 278 -3.71 -9.05 25.02
CA LEU A 278 -5.17 -9.05 24.98
C LEU A 278 -5.80 -8.04 25.96
N GLU A 279 -5.03 -7.60 26.96
CA GLU A 279 -5.45 -6.68 28.02
C GLU A 279 -4.77 -5.30 27.90
N ALA A 280 -4.10 -5.04 26.78
CA ALA A 280 -3.46 -3.77 26.48
C ALA A 280 -4.47 -2.63 26.63
N ARG A 281 -4.02 -1.48 27.17
CA ARG A 281 -4.92 -0.35 27.45
C ARG A 281 -4.62 0.84 26.54
N THR A 282 -5.66 1.44 25.98
CA THR A 282 -5.57 2.73 25.29
C THR A 282 -5.28 3.88 26.26
N SER A 283 -5.09 5.09 25.73
CA SER A 283 -4.97 6.32 26.51
C SER A 283 -6.21 6.63 27.36
N TYR A 284 -7.36 6.03 27.04
CA TYR A 284 -8.58 6.11 27.84
C TYR A 284 -8.74 4.94 28.83
N GLY A 285 -7.73 4.08 28.95
CA GLY A 285 -7.76 2.90 29.79
C GLY A 285 -8.61 1.75 29.23
N GLU A 286 -9.05 1.85 27.97
CA GLU A 286 -9.93 0.88 27.33
C GLU A 286 -9.15 -0.35 26.89
N THR A 287 -9.66 -1.55 27.20
CA THR A 287 -9.15 -2.82 26.66
C THR A 287 -9.76 -3.11 25.28
N PRO A 288 -9.17 -4.00 24.47
CA PRO A 288 -9.74 -4.43 23.20
C PRO A 288 -11.18 -4.96 23.36
N LEU A 289 -11.45 -5.75 24.40
CA LEU A 289 -12.80 -6.27 24.67
C LEU A 289 -13.79 -5.15 25.05
N TYR A 290 -13.34 -4.16 25.83
CA TYR A 290 -14.14 -2.97 26.15
C TYR A 290 -14.49 -2.18 24.88
N MET A 291 -13.51 -1.98 24.00
CA MET A 291 -13.69 -1.30 22.71
C MET A 291 -14.63 -2.08 21.79
N ALA A 292 -14.51 -3.40 21.69
CA ALA A 292 -15.42 -4.24 20.90
C ALA A 292 -16.89 -4.09 21.36
N CYS A 293 -17.11 -3.88 22.66
CA CYS A 293 -18.43 -3.61 23.21
C CYS A 293 -18.89 -2.16 22.98
N SER A 294 -17.98 -1.20 22.81
CA SER A 294 -18.29 0.21 22.57
C SER A 294 -18.60 0.51 21.10
N VAL A 295 -18.04 -0.23 20.14
CA VAL A 295 -18.22 0.00 18.69
C VAL A 295 -19.65 -0.38 18.21
N TYR A 296 -20.16 0.40 17.25
CA TYR A 296 -21.59 0.46 16.86
C TYR A 296 -22.05 -0.64 15.88
N SER A 297 -21.16 -1.34 15.18
CA SER A 297 -21.51 -2.30 14.11
C SER A 297 -20.74 -3.62 14.18
N GLN A 298 -21.46 -4.75 14.04
CA GLN A 298 -20.97 -6.12 13.76
C GLN A 298 -19.80 -6.67 14.61
N CYS A 299 -19.66 -6.22 15.86
CA CYS A 299 -18.59 -6.66 16.74
C CYS A 299 -18.86 -7.99 17.45
N GLU A 300 -20.01 -8.66 17.24
CA GLU A 300 -20.32 -9.92 17.95
C GLU A 300 -19.29 -11.00 17.66
N LYS A 301 -18.87 -11.12 16.39
CA LYS A 301 -17.83 -12.08 15.98
C LYS A 301 -16.46 -11.71 16.55
N VAL A 302 -16.17 -10.42 16.70
CA VAL A 302 -14.91 -9.91 17.27
C VAL A 302 -14.86 -10.17 18.77
N ILE A 303 -15.96 -9.89 19.49
CA ILE A 303 -16.13 -10.23 20.91
C ILE A 303 -15.91 -11.72 21.10
N LYS A 304 -16.58 -12.56 20.29
CA LYS A 304 -16.37 -14.00 20.34
C LYS A 304 -14.90 -14.38 20.09
N ALA A 305 -14.26 -13.82 19.07
CA ALA A 305 -12.85 -14.10 18.76
C ALA A 305 -11.89 -13.70 19.90
N LEU A 306 -12.13 -12.56 20.56
CA LEU A 306 -11.36 -12.12 21.73
C LEU A 306 -11.56 -13.07 22.93
N LEU A 307 -12.80 -13.47 23.20
CA LEU A 307 -13.13 -14.40 24.29
C LEU A 307 -12.56 -15.80 24.02
N ASP A 308 -12.66 -16.28 22.78
CA ASP A 308 -12.05 -17.54 22.33
C ASP A 308 -10.51 -17.51 22.49
N ALA A 309 -9.89 -16.33 22.36
CA ALA A 309 -8.47 -16.11 22.58
C ALA A 309 -8.09 -15.99 24.08
N GLY A 310 -9.07 -15.94 24.99
CA GLY A 310 -8.82 -15.92 26.44
C GLY A 310 -8.78 -14.53 27.09
N THR A 311 -9.32 -13.47 26.47
CA THR A 311 -9.47 -12.16 27.14
C THR A 311 -10.31 -12.25 28.41
N SER A 312 -9.95 -11.48 29.44
CA SER A 312 -10.72 -11.39 30.67
C SER A 312 -12.01 -10.56 30.47
N PRO A 313 -13.21 -11.12 30.71
CA PRO A 313 -14.46 -10.37 30.63
C PRO A 313 -14.63 -9.39 31.81
N ALA A 314 -13.81 -9.52 32.86
CA ALA A 314 -13.87 -8.74 34.09
C ALA A 314 -13.01 -7.48 34.08
N ALA A 315 -12.26 -7.23 33.00
CA ALA A 315 -11.43 -6.04 32.90
C ALA A 315 -12.28 -4.77 33.06
N HIS A 316 -11.90 -3.90 34.01
CA HIS A 316 -12.62 -2.66 34.26
C HIS A 316 -11.88 -1.46 33.66
N VAL A 317 -12.66 -0.52 33.13
CA VAL A 317 -12.20 0.78 32.67
C VAL A 317 -12.75 1.83 33.61
N THR A 318 -11.89 2.70 34.11
CA THR A 318 -12.28 3.84 34.94
C THR A 318 -12.73 4.98 34.03
N GLY A 319 -14.03 5.26 34.01
CA GLY A 319 -14.58 6.37 33.24
C GLY A 319 -14.21 7.74 33.82
N ARG A 320 -14.50 8.82 33.09
CA ARG A 320 -14.23 10.22 33.51
C ARG A 320 -14.83 10.61 34.86
N ARG A 321 -15.84 9.88 35.35
CA ARG A 321 -16.50 10.09 36.65
C ARG A 321 -15.90 9.24 37.78
N GLY A 322 -14.82 8.50 37.54
CA GLY A 322 -14.27 7.53 38.49
C GLY A 322 -15.03 6.21 38.57
N GLU A 323 -16.14 6.07 37.85
CA GLU A 323 -16.93 4.84 37.76
C GLU A 323 -16.10 3.72 37.09
N LYS A 324 -15.97 2.57 37.74
CA LYS A 324 -15.40 1.36 37.14
C LYS A 324 -16.47 0.68 36.29
N ARG A 325 -16.30 0.67 34.98
CA ARG A 325 -17.21 0.02 34.02
C ARG A 325 -16.54 -1.16 33.37
N THR A 326 -17.22 -2.30 33.34
CA THR A 326 -16.77 -3.51 32.61
C THR A 326 -17.34 -3.52 31.18
N PRO A 327 -16.81 -4.36 30.27
CA PRO A 327 -17.42 -4.61 28.96
C PRO A 327 -18.91 -4.94 29.04
N MET A 328 -19.32 -5.66 30.11
CA MET A 328 -20.72 -6.04 30.33
C MET A 328 -21.62 -4.83 30.61
N HIS A 329 -21.15 -3.84 31.40
CA HIS A 329 -21.87 -2.59 31.60
C HIS A 329 -22.10 -1.83 30.27
N LEU A 330 -21.10 -1.83 29.38
CA LEU A 330 -21.23 -1.21 28.07
C LEU A 330 -22.19 -1.97 27.15
N ALA A 331 -22.14 -3.30 27.17
CA ALA A 331 -23.03 -4.13 26.37
C ALA A 331 -24.50 -3.86 26.73
N LEU A 332 -24.82 -3.74 28.03
CA LEU A 332 -26.16 -3.44 28.54
C LEU A 332 -26.64 -2.03 28.17
N ALA A 333 -25.74 -1.05 28.08
CA ALA A 333 -26.07 0.32 27.71
C ALA A 333 -26.42 0.49 26.21
N LYS A 334 -26.24 -0.53 25.37
CA LYS A 334 -26.52 -0.43 23.92
C LYS A 334 -28.01 -0.44 23.60
N ARG A 335 -28.46 0.49 22.75
CA ARG A 335 -29.89 0.65 22.40
C ARG A 335 -30.48 -0.53 21.63
N ASP A 336 -29.70 -1.21 20.79
CA ASP A 336 -30.17 -2.35 19.98
C ASP A 336 -30.38 -3.60 20.86
N PRO A 337 -31.63 -4.10 21.00
CA PRO A 337 -31.94 -5.22 21.90
C PRO A 337 -31.35 -6.55 21.43
N ILE A 338 -31.28 -6.80 20.11
CA ILE A 338 -30.79 -8.08 19.57
C ILE A 338 -29.29 -8.18 19.81
N ARG A 339 -28.55 -7.13 19.44
CA ARG A 339 -27.09 -7.09 19.64
C ARG A 339 -26.73 -7.05 21.12
N ARG A 340 -27.51 -6.34 21.93
CA ARG A 340 -27.37 -6.36 23.40
C ARG A 340 -27.42 -7.78 23.93
N GLY A 341 -28.45 -8.55 23.57
CA GLY A 341 -28.60 -9.93 24.03
C GLY A 341 -27.40 -10.80 23.63
N ILE A 342 -26.97 -10.77 22.36
CA ILE A 342 -25.83 -11.57 21.89
C ILE A 342 -24.54 -11.23 22.65
N ARG A 343 -24.23 -9.94 22.82
CA ARG A 343 -23.02 -9.48 23.52
C ARG A 343 -23.02 -9.90 24.99
N VAL A 344 -24.15 -9.69 25.67
CA VAL A 344 -24.31 -10.05 27.08
C VAL A 344 -24.16 -11.56 27.26
N ARG A 345 -24.75 -12.36 26.37
CA ARG A 345 -24.62 -13.82 26.40
C ARG A 345 -23.18 -14.27 26.28
N TYR A 346 -22.44 -13.81 25.27
CA TYR A 346 -21.03 -14.18 25.11
C TYR A 346 -20.17 -13.79 26.31
N LEU A 347 -20.35 -12.56 26.83
CA LEU A 347 -19.60 -12.09 28.00
C LEU A 347 -19.95 -12.89 29.26
N PHE A 348 -21.23 -13.23 29.47
CA PHE A 348 -21.68 -14.02 30.60
C PHE A 348 -21.16 -15.45 30.54
N ASP A 349 -21.27 -16.10 29.38
CA ASP A 349 -20.77 -17.46 29.16
C ASP A 349 -19.26 -17.53 29.41
N ALA A 350 -18.50 -16.55 28.90
CA ALA A 350 -17.05 -16.48 29.14
C ALA A 350 -16.70 -16.18 30.60
N TRP A 351 -17.47 -15.32 31.28
CA TRP A 351 -17.27 -15.05 32.70
C TRP A 351 -17.46 -16.32 33.54
N MET A 352 -18.56 -17.03 33.30
CA MET A 352 -18.87 -18.29 33.99
C MET A 352 -17.85 -19.38 33.71
N ALA A 353 -17.22 -19.38 32.53
CA ALA A 353 -16.14 -20.31 32.19
C ALA A 353 -14.82 -19.99 32.92
N MET A 354 -14.53 -18.71 33.17
CA MET A 354 -13.28 -18.26 33.79
C MET A 354 -13.33 -18.15 35.32
N SER A 355 -14.51 -17.87 35.89
CA SER A 355 -14.68 -17.72 37.34
C SER A 355 -16.00 -18.33 37.80
N PRO A 356 -16.01 -19.17 38.85
CA PRO A 356 -17.25 -19.65 39.47
C PRO A 356 -17.96 -18.55 40.27
N ALA A 357 -17.28 -17.42 40.55
CA ALA A 357 -17.88 -16.28 41.21
C ALA A 357 -18.65 -15.42 40.20
N LEU A 358 -19.93 -15.22 40.50
CA LEU A 358 -20.82 -14.43 39.65
C LEU A 358 -20.35 -12.98 39.52
N PRO A 359 -20.65 -12.34 38.37
CA PRO A 359 -20.44 -10.90 38.23
C PRO A 359 -21.16 -10.13 39.36
N PRO A 360 -20.78 -8.86 39.59
CA PRO A 360 -21.48 -7.98 40.52
C PRO A 360 -23.01 -8.04 40.33
N ALA A 361 -23.77 -8.06 41.43
CA ALA A 361 -25.21 -8.34 41.42
C ALA A 361 -26.02 -7.35 40.57
N ASP A 362 -25.57 -6.10 40.49
CA ASP A 362 -26.10 -5.05 39.63
C ASP A 362 -25.95 -5.37 38.13
N VAL A 363 -24.87 -6.03 37.73
CA VAL A 363 -24.63 -6.47 36.34
C VAL A 363 -25.47 -7.70 36.01
N VAL A 364 -25.56 -8.64 36.95
CA VAL A 364 -26.25 -9.93 36.80
C VAL A 364 -27.76 -9.74 36.60
N PHE A 365 -28.39 -8.89 37.42
CA PHE A 365 -29.83 -8.64 37.35
C PHE A 365 -30.21 -7.93 36.04
N VAL A 366 -29.44 -6.91 35.65
CA VAL A 366 -29.67 -6.15 34.41
C VAL A 366 -29.37 -6.99 33.17
N ALA A 367 -28.38 -7.89 33.23
CA ALA A 367 -28.09 -8.84 32.17
C ALA A 367 -29.20 -9.86 31.97
N ALA A 368 -29.73 -10.40 33.06
CA ALA A 368 -30.83 -11.36 33.02
C ALA A 368 -32.12 -10.72 32.49
N ALA A 369 -32.40 -9.47 32.88
CA ALA A 369 -33.50 -8.67 32.33
C ALA A 369 -33.29 -8.30 30.84
N ALA A 370 -32.06 -7.98 30.44
CA ALA A 370 -31.71 -7.61 29.06
C ALA A 370 -31.75 -8.79 28.08
N LEU A 371 -31.52 -10.01 28.55
CA LEU A 371 -31.53 -11.23 27.73
C LEU A 371 -32.94 -11.79 27.51
N GLY A 372 -33.93 -11.44 28.35
CA GLY A 372 -35.27 -12.06 28.33
C GLY A 372 -35.25 -13.57 28.60
N GLU A 373 -34.10 -14.14 28.94
CA GLU A 373 -33.91 -15.58 29.15
C GLU A 373 -34.17 -15.94 30.62
N VAL A 374 -35.36 -16.47 30.88
CA VAL A 374 -35.75 -17.08 32.16
C VAL A 374 -34.73 -18.14 32.63
N GLY A 375 -34.01 -18.78 31.70
CA GLY A 375 -32.97 -19.78 32.00
C GLY A 375 -31.73 -19.22 32.71
N VAL A 376 -31.33 -17.97 32.44
CA VAL A 376 -30.22 -17.30 33.15
C VAL A 376 -30.68 -16.90 34.54
N LEU A 377 -31.90 -16.35 34.67
CA LEU A 377 -32.54 -16.11 35.98
C LEU A 377 -32.64 -17.40 36.81
N GLN A 378 -33.03 -18.52 36.20
CA GLN A 378 -33.09 -19.82 36.86
C GLN A 378 -31.72 -20.32 37.32
N LYS A 379 -30.68 -20.25 36.48
CA LYS A 379 -29.32 -20.63 36.89
C LYS A 379 -28.79 -19.75 38.03
N LEU A 380 -29.12 -18.46 38.03
CA LEU A 380 -28.78 -17.51 39.09
C LEU A 380 -29.50 -17.83 40.41
N LEU A 381 -30.81 -18.07 40.35
CA LEU A 381 -31.63 -18.50 41.49
C LEU A 381 -31.15 -19.83 42.08
N VAL A 382 -30.73 -20.78 41.23
CA VAL A 382 -30.20 -22.09 41.64
C VAL A 382 -28.81 -21.97 42.27
N SER A 383 -27.99 -21.00 41.85
CA SER A 383 -26.63 -20.82 42.38
C SER A 383 -26.55 -20.22 43.79
N LYS A 384 -27.67 -19.81 44.42
CA LYS A 384 -27.77 -19.34 45.83
C LYS A 384 -26.83 -18.19 46.25
N THR A 385 -26.31 -17.44 45.30
CA THR A 385 -25.36 -16.33 45.51
C THR A 385 -26.00 -14.94 45.49
N VAL A 386 -27.25 -14.84 45.05
CA VAL A 386 -27.97 -13.57 44.95
C VAL A 386 -28.84 -13.43 46.19
N ASN A 387 -28.41 -12.62 47.15
CA ASN A 387 -29.31 -12.17 48.21
C ASN A 387 -30.29 -11.18 47.56
N ILE A 388 -31.53 -11.62 47.38
CA ILE A 388 -32.62 -10.83 46.76
C ILE A 388 -33.22 -9.85 47.78
N GLU A 389 -32.45 -9.46 48.79
CA GLU A 389 -32.82 -8.39 49.70
C GLU A 389 -32.50 -7.09 48.97
N GLY A 390 -33.49 -6.64 48.20
CA GLY A 390 -33.54 -5.26 47.77
C GLY A 390 -33.37 -4.34 48.97
N ALA A 391 -32.73 -3.19 48.73
CA ALA A 391 -32.57 -2.14 49.72
C ALA A 391 -33.91 -1.56 50.24
N ASP A 392 -35.06 -2.08 49.77
CA ASP A 392 -36.38 -1.77 50.30
C ASP A 392 -37.12 -3.07 50.59
N GLY A 393 -37.24 -3.38 51.88
CA GLY A 393 -37.89 -4.58 52.40
C GLY A 393 -39.40 -4.55 52.23
N GLU A 394 -39.91 -4.82 51.02
CA GLU A 394 -41.30 -5.22 50.83
C GLU A 394 -41.41 -6.42 49.88
N GLN A 395 -41.54 -7.60 50.49
CA GLN A 395 -42.13 -8.77 49.86
C GLN A 395 -43.64 -8.52 49.68
N ARG A 396 -44.15 -8.52 48.45
CA ARG A 396 -45.55 -8.90 48.20
C ARG A 396 -45.63 -9.86 47.01
N LEU A 397 -46.34 -10.95 47.33
CA LEU A 397 -46.59 -12.22 46.63
C LEU A 397 -46.96 -12.09 45.16
#